data_AF-A0AAN8SYX8-F1
#
_entry.id   AF-A0AAN8SYX8-F1
#
_cell.length_a   1.000
_cell.length_b   1.000
_cell.length_c   1.000
_cell.angle_alpha   90.00
_cell.angle_beta   90.00
_cell.angle_gamma   90.00
#
_symmetry.space_group_name_H-M   'P 1'
#
loop_
_entity.id
_entity.type
_entity.pdbx_description
1 polymer ?
#
loop_
_entity_poly.entity_id
_entity_poly.type
_entity_poly.pdbx_seq_one_letter_code
_entity_poly.pdbx_strand_id
1 'polypeptide(L)'
;MSMFIYPIIQSLLMKVARFPEVAQLKLVWWLKIWGTIRAGILSPALTSYTACFVYKLEDDSYGFDARNVEVSVGISGVESANVRIALLNPDHPSNMELDHKPVPKLRDDGWFELELGNFLTQK
;
A
#
# COMPACT_ATOMS: atom_id res chain seq x y z
N MET A 1 -5.01 20.02 -8.43
CA MET A 1 -6.41 19.53 -8.46
C MET A 1 -6.51 18.40 -7.46
N SER A 2 -7.17 18.63 -6.32
CA SER A 2 -7.35 17.64 -5.25
C SER A 2 -8.68 16.93 -5.48
N MET A 3 -8.70 15.59 -5.48
CA MET A 3 -9.91 14.81 -5.73
C MET A 3 -10.33 14.15 -4.42
N PHE A 4 -11.56 14.43 -3.99
CA PHE A 4 -12.20 13.79 -2.83
C PHE A 4 -12.72 12.41 -3.25
N ILE A 5 -12.38 11.40 -2.45
CA ILE A 5 -12.86 10.02 -2.61
C ILE A 5 -14.18 9.93 -1.83
N TYR A 6 -15.27 9.59 -2.51
CA TYR A 6 -16.55 9.27 -1.86
C TYR A 6 -16.69 7.75 -1.76
N PRO A 7 -16.80 7.16 -0.56
CA PRO A 7 -17.10 5.75 -0.42
C PRO A 7 -18.59 5.48 -0.69
N ILE A 8 -18.87 4.55 -1.60
CA ILE A 8 -20.20 3.96 -1.75
C ILE A 8 -20.26 2.77 -0.80
N ILE A 9 -21.00 2.91 0.30
CA ILE A 9 -21.28 1.81 1.23
C ILE A 9 -22.43 1.00 0.62
N GLN A 10 -22.12 -0.10 -0.05
CA GLN A 10 -23.14 -1.10 -0.39
C GLN A 10 -23.13 -2.22 0.65
N SER A 11 -24.01 -2.05 1.63
CA SER A 11 -24.30 -3.00 2.69
C SER A 11 -25.08 -4.22 2.15
N LEU A 12 -24.41 -5.31 1.76
CA LEU A 12 -24.96 -6.69 1.86
C LEU A 12 -23.96 -7.82 1.47
N LEU A 13 -22.75 -7.89 2.02
CA LEU A 13 -21.98 -9.15 2.04
C LEU A 13 -20.90 -9.16 3.14
N MET A 14 -21.33 -8.88 4.38
CA MET A 14 -20.47 -8.90 5.58
C MET A 14 -20.03 -10.33 5.93
N LYS A 15 -19.11 -10.88 5.15
CA LYS A 15 -18.20 -11.96 5.56
C LYS A 15 -17.01 -12.14 4.62
N VAL A 16 -16.99 -11.45 3.46
CA VAL A 16 -15.96 -11.62 2.43
C VAL A 16 -15.03 -10.40 2.30
N ALA A 17 -15.45 -9.22 2.76
CA ALA A 17 -14.63 -8.01 2.68
C ALA A 17 -13.85 -7.79 3.99
N ARG A 18 -12.52 -7.97 3.93
CA ARG A 18 -11.57 -7.65 5.01
C ARG A 18 -11.59 -6.17 5.40
N PHE A 19 -11.88 -5.30 4.44
CA PHE A 19 -11.93 -3.85 4.62
C PHE A 19 -13.37 -3.36 4.49
N PRO A 20 -13.90 -2.62 5.48
CA PRO A 20 -15.28 -2.09 5.43
C PRO A 20 -15.46 -1.02 4.35
N GLU A 21 -14.36 -0.41 3.91
CA GLU A 21 -14.31 0.64 2.91
C GLU A 21 -13.07 0.44 2.03
N VAL A 22 -13.22 0.59 0.72
CA VAL A 22 -12.14 0.49 -0.27
C VAL A 22 -12.28 1.62 -1.28
N ALA A 23 -11.17 2.26 -1.65
CA ALA A 23 -11.14 3.24 -2.73
C ALA A 23 -10.91 2.55 -4.08
N GLN A 24 -11.80 2.79 -5.05
CA GLN A 24 -11.63 2.34 -6.43
C GLN A 24 -11.09 3.49 -7.29
N LEU A 25 -9.96 3.25 -7.97
CA LEU A 25 -9.37 4.19 -8.94
C LEU A 25 -9.84 3.79 -10.34
N LYS A 26 -10.48 4.72 -11.07
CA LYS A 26 -10.99 4.46 -12.43
C LYS A 26 -10.08 5.01 -13.52
N LEU A 27 -9.83 6.32 -13.51
CA LEU A 27 -9.01 7.01 -14.50
C LEU A 27 -8.25 8.13 -13.79
N VAL A 28 -7.05 7.80 -13.31
CA VAL A 28 -6.19 8.74 -12.59
C VAL A 28 -4.87 8.95 -13.32
N TRP A 29 -4.44 10.20 -13.42
CA TRP A 29 -3.16 10.56 -14.05
C TRP A 29 -1.96 10.36 -13.10
N TRP A 30 -2.21 10.46 -11.80
CA TRP A 30 -1.24 10.15 -10.74
C TRP A 30 -1.94 9.45 -9.58
N LEU A 31 -1.18 8.66 -8.82
CA LEU A 31 -1.59 8.14 -7.52
C LEU A 31 -0.55 8.58 -6.50
N LYS A 32 -0.96 9.41 -5.54
CA LYS A 32 -0.13 9.81 -4.41
C LYS A 32 -0.90 9.61 -3.12
N ILE A 33 -0.43 8.67 -2.31
CA ILE A 33 -1.00 8.36 -1.00
C ILE A 33 0.05 8.76 0.05
N TRP A 34 -0.37 9.55 1.03
CA TRP A 34 0.43 9.90 2.20
C TRP A 34 -0.49 9.92 3.41
N GLY A 35 0.06 9.63 4.58
CA GLY A 35 -0.70 9.59 5.81
C GLY A 35 0.19 9.54 7.03
N THR A 36 -0.39 9.83 8.19
CA THR A 36 0.29 9.72 9.47
C THR A 36 -0.64 9.04 10.46
N ILE A 37 -0.11 8.06 11.18
CA ILE A 37 -0.84 7.34 12.22
C ILE A 37 -0.22 7.74 13.55
N ARG A 38 -1.07 8.05 14.53
CA ARG A 38 -0.60 8.35 15.89
C ARG A 38 -0.08 7.06 16.52
N ALA A 39 1.20 6.99 16.86
CA ALA A 39 1.78 5.79 17.47
C ALA A 39 1.03 5.34 18.75
N GLY A 40 0.39 6.25 19.49
CA GLY A 40 -0.40 5.92 20.68
C GLY A 40 -1.68 5.10 20.44
N ILE A 41 -2.12 4.89 19.18
CA ILE A 41 -3.19 3.92 18.88
C ILE A 41 -2.65 2.49 18.70
N LEU A 42 -1.34 2.35 18.56
CA LEU A 42 -0.66 1.07 18.48
C LEU A 42 -0.32 0.60 19.89
N SER A 43 -0.16 -0.71 20.06
CA SER A 43 0.13 -1.29 21.37
C SER A 43 1.44 -0.69 21.93
N PRO A 44 1.41 -0.12 23.16
CA PRO A 44 2.57 0.51 23.76
C PRO A 44 3.53 -0.55 24.33
N ALA A 45 4.38 -1.13 23.48
CA ALA A 45 5.36 -2.13 23.91
C ALA A 45 6.45 -2.41 22.86
N LEU A 46 7.32 -1.44 22.55
CA LEU A 46 8.52 -1.63 21.69
C LEU A 46 8.31 -2.58 20.49
N THR A 47 7.13 -2.51 19.86
CA THR A 47 6.67 -3.52 18.91
C THR A 47 7.09 -3.08 17.52
N SER A 48 7.61 -4.02 16.73
CA SER A 48 7.88 -3.81 15.31
C SER A 48 6.57 -3.92 14.55
N TYR A 49 6.13 -2.81 13.96
CA TYR A 49 5.00 -2.76 13.06
C TYR A 49 5.49 -2.68 11.63
N THR A 50 4.87 -3.47 10.76
CA THR A 50 5.09 -3.42 9.32
C THR A 50 3.94 -2.66 8.67
N ALA A 51 4.26 -1.65 7.88
CA ALA A 51 3.31 -0.97 7.04
C ALA A 51 3.20 -1.70 5.70
N CYS A 52 1.99 -2.14 5.37
CA CYS A 52 1.69 -2.81 4.10
C CYS A 52 0.69 -1.99 3.29
N PHE A 53 0.90 -1.94 1.98
CA PHE A 53 -0.07 -1.47 1.00
C PHE A 53 -0.81 -2.66 0.41
N VAL A 54 -2.13 -2.70 0.59
CA VAL A 54 -2.99 -3.80 0.14
C VAL A 54 -3.91 -3.30 -0.97
N TYR A 55 -3.90 -3.95 -2.13
CA TYR A 55 -4.64 -3.51 -3.31
C TYR A 55 -5.01 -4.67 -4.24
N LYS A 56 -5.86 -4.39 -5.22
CA LYS A 56 -6.21 -5.27 -6.33
C LYS A 56 -5.98 -4.54 -7.64
N LEU A 57 -5.56 -5.28 -8.65
CA LEU A 57 -5.52 -4.85 -10.04
C LEU A 57 -6.61 -5.61 -10.78
N GLU A 58 -7.48 -4.89 -11.47
CA GLU A 58 -8.46 -5.49 -12.38
C GLU A 58 -7.74 -5.91 -13.67
N ASP A 59 -8.29 -6.89 -14.38
CA ASP A 59 -7.68 -7.42 -15.61
C ASP A 59 -7.51 -6.34 -16.70
N ASP A 60 -8.33 -5.28 -16.68
CA ASP A 60 -8.30 -4.14 -17.59
C ASP A 60 -7.53 -2.93 -17.03
N SER A 61 -6.92 -3.07 -15.85
CA SER A 61 -6.10 -2.01 -15.27
C SER A 61 -4.81 -1.82 -16.08
N TYR A 62 -4.42 -0.56 -16.28
CA TYR A 62 -3.24 -0.20 -17.05
C TYR A 62 -2.47 0.94 -16.38
N GLY A 63 -1.17 1.00 -16.64
CA GLY A 63 -0.30 2.10 -16.20
C GLY A 63 0.49 1.85 -14.93
N PHE A 64 0.31 0.69 -14.30
CA PHE A 64 1.19 0.17 -13.24
C PHE A 64 2.15 -0.93 -13.72
N ASP A 65 1.96 -1.38 -14.96
CA ASP A 65 2.80 -2.36 -15.65
C ASP A 65 4.18 -1.72 -15.89
N ALA A 66 5.19 -2.15 -15.14
CA ALA A 66 6.56 -1.64 -15.16
C ALA A 66 6.82 -0.24 -14.57
N ARG A 67 5.92 0.33 -13.75
CA ARG A 67 6.22 1.59 -13.04
C ARG A 67 6.85 1.33 -11.67
N ASN A 68 8.06 1.86 -11.51
CA ASN A 68 8.69 2.07 -10.23
C ASN A 68 7.85 3.04 -9.40
N VAL A 69 7.42 2.62 -8.22
CA VAL A 69 6.66 3.43 -7.28
C VAL A 69 7.53 3.76 -6.08
N GLU A 70 7.57 5.04 -5.75
CA GLU A 70 8.22 5.52 -4.54
C GLU A 70 7.37 5.19 -3.32
N VAL A 71 7.96 4.46 -2.38
CA VAL A 71 7.33 4.13 -1.10
C VAL A 71 8.23 4.58 0.03
N SER A 72 7.64 5.13 1.08
CA SER A 72 8.39 5.57 2.25
C SER A 72 7.57 5.37 3.52
N VAL A 73 8.28 4.96 4.57
CA VAL A 73 7.76 4.79 5.92
C VAL A 73 8.79 5.39 6.86
N GLY A 74 8.34 6.21 7.80
CA GLY A 74 9.21 6.89 8.75
C GLY A 74 8.43 7.39 9.96
N ILE A 75 9.18 7.74 11.00
CA ILE A 75 8.63 8.35 12.22
C ILE A 75 8.66 9.87 12.03
N SER A 76 7.51 10.52 12.17
CA SER A 76 7.43 11.98 12.08
C SER A 76 8.31 12.63 13.15
N GLY A 77 9.15 13.60 12.75
CA GLY A 77 10.14 14.24 13.62
C GLY A 77 11.53 13.59 13.59
N VAL A 78 11.70 12.47 12.88
CA VAL A 78 13.02 11.87 12.59
C VAL A 78 13.31 12.05 11.10
N GLU A 79 14.47 12.60 10.74
CA GLU A 79 14.82 12.97 9.36
C GLU A 79 15.09 11.77 8.42
N SER A 80 14.90 10.54 8.88
CA SER A 80 15.21 9.32 8.12
C SER A 80 13.93 8.62 7.66
N ALA A 81 13.23 9.22 6.69
CA ALA A 81 12.26 8.49 5.90
C ALA A 81 13.03 7.66 4.86
N ASN A 82 13.05 6.33 5.02
CA ASN A 82 13.70 5.45 4.06
C ASN A 82 12.83 5.36 2.80
N VAL A 83 13.19 6.12 1.77
CA VAL A 83 12.57 6.05 0.45
C VAL A 83 13.05 4.80 -0.26
N ARG A 84 12.13 3.99 -0.75
CA ARG A 84 12.39 2.76 -1.53
C ARG A 84 11.61 2.80 -2.82
N ILE A 85 12.10 2.04 -3.80
CA ILE A 85 11.42 1.86 -5.08
C ILE A 85 10.83 0.46 -5.13
N ALA A 86 9.51 0.38 -5.23
CA ALA A 86 8.74 -0.85 -5.32
C ALA A 86 8.05 -1.00 -6.68
N LEU A 87 7.63 -2.22 -7.00
CA LEU A 87 6.80 -2.52 -8.16
C LEU A 87 5.38 -2.83 -7.70
N LEU A 88 4.37 -2.42 -8.47
CA LEU A 88 2.96 -2.78 -8.18
C LEU A 88 2.41 -3.89 -9.07
N ASN A 89 3.10 -4.26 -10.15
CA ASN A 89 2.73 -5.41 -10.95
C ASN A 89 3.91 -6.38 -11.04
N PRO A 90 3.86 -7.54 -10.34
CA PRO A 90 4.94 -8.51 -10.34
C PRO A 90 5.03 -9.28 -11.66
N ASP A 91 3.95 -9.39 -12.42
CA ASP A 91 3.82 -10.28 -13.58
C ASP A 91 4.38 -9.67 -14.89
N HIS A 92 4.94 -8.47 -14.84
CA HIS A 92 5.48 -7.82 -16.03
C HIS A 92 6.87 -8.39 -16.42
N PRO A 93 7.08 -8.82 -17.68
CA PRO A 93 8.30 -9.51 -18.13
C PRO A 93 9.58 -8.67 -18.04
N SER A 94 9.48 -7.34 -17.89
CA SER A 94 10.64 -6.47 -17.68
C SER A 94 11.14 -6.44 -16.23
N ASN A 95 10.52 -7.19 -15.32
CA ASN A 95 10.92 -7.26 -13.90
C ASN A 95 12.17 -8.14 -13.70
N MET A 96 13.10 -8.16 -14.65
CA MET A 96 14.26 -9.06 -14.65
C MET A 96 15.34 -8.65 -13.62
N GLU A 97 15.23 -7.45 -13.02
CA GLU A 97 16.10 -6.93 -11.95
C GLU A 97 15.35 -6.86 -10.60
N LEU A 98 14.99 -8.03 -10.03
CA LEU A 98 14.22 -8.14 -8.78
C LEU A 98 15.06 -8.20 -7.51
N ASP A 99 16.39 -8.30 -7.61
CA ASP A 99 17.21 -8.82 -6.50
C ASP A 99 17.15 -7.97 -5.22
N HIS A 100 16.69 -6.71 -5.30
CA HIS A 100 16.62 -5.78 -4.16
C HIS A 100 15.32 -4.96 -4.04
N LYS A 101 14.31 -5.15 -4.89
CA LYS A 101 13.07 -4.33 -4.85
C LYS A 101 11.95 -5.02 -4.05
N PRO A 102 11.16 -4.28 -3.25
CA PRO A 102 9.94 -4.82 -2.65
C PRO A 102 8.95 -5.21 -3.74
N VAL A 103 8.50 -6.47 -3.70
CA VAL A 103 7.53 -7.05 -4.63
C VAL A 103 6.25 -7.38 -3.87
N PRO A 104 5.07 -7.07 -4.42
CA PRO A 104 3.79 -7.42 -3.82
C PRO A 104 3.63 -8.95 -3.82
N LYS A 105 3.11 -9.48 -2.72
CA LYS A 105 2.75 -10.89 -2.60
C LYS A 105 1.26 -11.04 -2.87
N LEU A 106 0.91 -11.94 -3.79
CA LEU A 106 -0.48 -12.35 -3.99
C LEU A 106 -0.91 -13.24 -2.83
N ARG A 107 -2.09 -12.96 -2.28
CA ARG A 107 -2.69 -13.70 -1.17
C ARG A 107 -3.77 -14.64 -1.66
N ASP A 108 -4.18 -15.56 -0.80
CA ASP A 108 -5.26 -16.53 -1.05
C ASP A 108 -6.64 -15.87 -1.29
N ASP A 109 -6.85 -14.62 -0.85
CA ASP A 109 -8.08 -13.85 -1.06
C ASP A 109 -8.05 -12.96 -2.32
N GLY A 110 -7.01 -13.14 -3.16
CA GLY A 110 -6.81 -12.43 -4.41
C GLY A 110 -6.36 -10.97 -4.25
N TRP A 111 -5.98 -10.53 -3.05
CA TRP A 111 -5.39 -9.21 -2.84
C TRP A 111 -3.86 -9.27 -2.91
N PHE A 112 -3.25 -8.23 -3.46
CA PHE A 112 -1.81 -8.00 -3.37
C PHE A 112 -1.47 -7.31 -2.05
N GLU A 113 -0.38 -7.72 -1.42
CA GLU A 113 0.19 -7.09 -0.24
C GLU A 113 1.64 -6.72 -0.48
N LEU A 114 1.93 -5.41 -0.47
CA LEU A 114 3.26 -4.84 -0.62
C LEU A 114 3.76 -4.29 0.70
N GLU A 115 4.86 -4.81 1.20
CA GLU A 115 5.53 -4.26 2.38
C GLU A 115 6.24 -2.94 2.02
N LEU A 116 5.83 -1.85 2.67
CA LEU A 116 6.42 -0.52 2.47
C LEU A 116 7.64 -0.30 3.37
N GLY A 117 7.62 -0.92 4.55
CA GLY A 117 8.68 -0.84 5.54
C GLY A 117 8.17 -1.10 6.95
N ASN A 118 9.08 -1.14 7.91
CA ASN A 118 8.80 -1.37 9.30
C ASN A 118 9.22 -0.18 10.17
N PHE A 119 8.54 -0.03 11.31
CA PHE A 119 8.88 0.97 12.31
C PHE A 119 8.64 0.41 13.72
N LEU A 120 9.37 0.95 14.70
CA LEU A 120 9.25 0.57 16.11
C LEU A 120 8.47 1.64 16.85
N THR A 121 7.53 1.23 17.69
CA THR A 121 6.87 2.13 18.64
C THR A 121 7.79 2.36 19.84
N GLN A 122 8.20 3.60 20.10
CA GLN A 122 8.90 3.96 21.34
C GLN A 122 7.91 4.12 22.50
N LYS A 123 8.43 3.98 23.73
CA LYS A 123 7.65 4.09 24.98
C LYS A 123 7.54 5.54 25.43
#